data_AF-A0AAD6UVK0-F1
#
_entry.id   AF-A0AAD6UVK0-F1
#
_cell.length_a   1.000
_cell.length_b   1.000
_cell.length_c   1.000
_cell.angle_alpha   90.00
_cell.angle_beta   90.00
_cell.angle_gamma   90.00
#
_symmetry.space_group_name_H-M   'P 1'
#
loop_
_entity.id
_entity.type
_entity.pdbx_description
1 polymer ?
#
loop_
_entity_poly.entity_id
_entity_poly.type
_entity_poly.pdbx_seq_one_letter_code
_entity_poly.pdbx_strand_id
1 'polypeptide(L)'
;GKPSQSNQAGLEQRKKTLFKEWEEKGRAGGIIDRRFGENDPSMGLEERMLERFTRERQRASKGVSFNLEDDDELTHYGQSLSKLDDFDDVGLGIEEDEEQTVRAGQVNGDVVRKTHFKGFSDDEEEENED
;
A
#
# COMPACT_ATOMS: atom_id res chain seq x y z
N GLY A 1 20.76 -12.44 51.16
CA GLY A 1 20.07 -12.49 49.86
C GLY A 1 18.58 -12.70 50.07
N LYS A 2 17.73 -12.28 49.12
CA LYS A 2 16.27 -12.46 49.17
C LYS A 2 15.82 -13.40 48.03
N PRO A 3 15.95 -14.74 48.20
CA PRO A 3 15.78 -15.71 47.11
C PRO A 3 14.37 -15.73 46.52
N SER A 4 13.33 -15.49 47.33
CA SER A 4 11.96 -15.38 46.84
C SER A 4 11.80 -14.22 45.87
N GLN A 5 12.38 -13.06 46.19
CA GLN A 5 12.32 -11.86 45.35
C GLN A 5 13.12 -12.04 44.05
N SER A 6 14.30 -12.67 44.10
CA SER A 6 15.07 -12.95 42.88
C SER A 6 14.37 -13.96 41.97
N ASN A 7 13.74 -14.99 42.54
CA ASN A 7 12.96 -15.97 41.77
C ASN A 7 11.76 -15.31 41.10
N GLN A 8 11.03 -14.44 41.82
CA GLN A 8 9.91 -13.70 41.27
C GLN A 8 10.37 -12.76 40.13
N ALA A 9 11.44 -11.98 40.34
CA ALA A 9 11.99 -11.10 39.31
C ALA A 9 12.40 -11.88 38.04
N GLY A 10 13.01 -13.06 38.18
CA GLY A 10 13.37 -13.91 37.06
C GLY A 10 12.17 -14.52 36.32
N LEU A 11 11.04 -14.75 37.01
CA LEU A 11 9.79 -15.15 36.37
C LEU A 11 9.15 -13.99 35.62
N GLU A 12 9.13 -12.79 36.20
CA GLU A 12 8.60 -11.59 35.56
C GLU A 12 9.39 -11.20 34.31
N GLN A 13 10.71 -11.33 34.32
CA GLN A 13 11.54 -11.12 33.14
C GLN A 13 11.21 -12.10 32.01
N ARG A 14 11.10 -13.40 32.32
CA ARG A 14 10.71 -14.42 31.33
C ARG A 14 9.31 -14.19 30.75
N LYS A 15 8.37 -13.70 31.55
CA LYS A 15 7.04 -13.30 31.06
C LYS A 15 7.09 -12.10 30.11
N LYS A 16 8.04 -11.18 30.28
CA LYS A 16 8.17 -10.00 29.41
C LYS A 16 8.92 -10.29 28.10
N THR A 17 9.84 -11.26 28.10
CA THR A 17 10.65 -11.63 26.93
C THR A 17 10.14 -12.90 26.26
N LEU A 18 10.45 -14.07 26.82
CA LEU A 18 10.20 -15.38 26.22
C LEU A 18 8.72 -15.64 25.92
N PHE A 19 7.82 -15.24 26.82
CA PHE A 19 6.38 -15.43 26.61
C PHE A 19 5.89 -14.62 25.41
N LYS A 20 6.36 -13.37 25.26
CA LYS A 20 6.03 -12.51 24.12
C LYS A 20 6.60 -13.08 22.81
N GLU A 21 7.84 -13.55 22.83
CA GLU A 21 8.47 -14.22 21.67
C GLU A 21 7.71 -15.50 21.26
N TRP A 22 7.17 -16.24 22.23
CA TRP A 22 6.35 -17.41 21.97
C TRP A 22 4.98 -17.05 21.39
N GLU A 23 4.31 -16.00 21.89
CA GLU A 23 3.05 -15.49 21.32
C GLU A 23 3.24 -14.98 19.88
N GLU A 24 4.39 -14.38 19.58
CA GLU A 24 4.75 -13.88 18.26
C GLU A 24 5.25 -14.99 17.31
N LYS A 25 5.47 -16.21 17.81
CA LYS A 25 5.97 -17.33 17.01
C LYS A 25 4.98 -17.71 15.91
N GLY A 26 5.40 -17.54 14.65
CA GLY A 26 4.59 -17.81 13.47
C GLY A 26 3.76 -16.62 12.98
N ARG A 27 3.83 -15.47 13.65
CA ARG A 27 3.25 -14.22 13.16
C ARG A 27 4.20 -13.56 12.16
N ALA A 28 3.69 -13.25 10.97
CA ALA A 28 4.44 -12.50 9.95
C ALA A 28 4.07 -11.01 10.01
N GLY A 29 5.08 -10.13 9.93
CA GLY A 29 4.93 -8.67 9.95
C GLY A 29 4.90 -8.05 11.35
N GLY A 30 5.10 -6.74 11.42
CA GLY A 30 5.12 -5.96 12.66
C GLY A 30 5.09 -4.46 12.40
N ILE A 31 4.66 -3.68 13.40
CA ILE A 31 4.70 -2.21 13.33
C ILE A 31 6.13 -1.76 13.62
N ILE A 32 6.80 -1.18 12.63
CA ILE A 32 8.11 -0.56 12.80
C ILE A 32 7.89 0.93 13.07
N ASP A 33 8.28 1.38 14.25
CA ASP A 33 8.26 2.80 14.55
C ASP A 33 9.40 3.54 13.85
N ARG A 34 9.05 4.39 12.87
CA ARG A 34 9.98 5.21 12.08
C ARG A 34 9.94 6.69 12.51
N ARG A 35 9.30 6.99 13.64
CA ARG A 35 9.31 8.35 14.22
C ARG A 35 10.74 8.69 14.64
N PHE A 36 11.07 9.97 14.52
CA PHE A 36 12.40 10.46 14.87
C PHE A 36 12.62 10.32 16.39
N GLY A 37 13.83 9.89 16.77
CA GLY A 37 14.23 9.72 18.17
C GLY A 37 13.46 8.66 18.99
N GLU A 38 12.54 7.88 18.41
CA GLU A 38 11.77 6.91 19.21
C GLU A 38 12.65 5.79 19.79
N ASN A 39 13.57 5.28 18.97
CA ASN A 39 14.50 4.20 19.33
C ASN A 39 15.83 4.69 19.91
N ASP A 40 15.98 6.01 20.11
CA ASP A 40 17.19 6.60 20.67
C ASP A 40 17.00 6.85 22.18
N PRO A 41 17.68 6.09 23.05
CA PRO A 41 17.58 6.27 24.50
C PRO A 41 18.32 7.52 25.01
N SER A 42 19.16 8.17 24.19
CA SER A 42 19.90 9.37 24.59
C SER A 42 19.08 10.65 24.49
N MET A 43 17.96 10.61 23.76
CA MET A 43 17.12 11.77 23.51
C MET A 43 16.03 11.94 24.57
N GLY A 44 15.89 13.16 25.09
CA GLY A 44 14.86 13.49 26.07
C GLY A 44 13.45 13.38 25.50
N LEU A 45 12.46 13.15 26.36
CA LEU A 45 11.05 13.09 25.92
C LEU A 45 10.60 14.41 25.28
N GLU A 46 11.02 15.54 25.83
CA GLU A 46 10.72 16.87 25.30
C GLU A 46 11.37 17.10 23.92
N GLU A 47 12.65 16.76 23.80
CA GLU A 47 13.41 16.86 22.54
C GLU A 47 12.79 16.02 21.43
N ARG A 48 12.43 14.76 21.75
CA ARG A 48 11.70 13.86 20.82
C ARG A 48 10.39 14.48 20.32
N MET A 49 9.66 15.16 21.20
CA MET A 49 8.38 15.79 20.84
C MET A 49 8.59 17.06 20.01
N LEU A 50 9.60 17.86 20.32
CA LEU A 50 9.95 19.07 19.57
C LEU A 50 10.39 18.73 18.14
N GLU A 51 11.23 17.71 17.97
CA GLU A 51 11.69 17.27 16.65
C GLU A 51 10.58 16.67 15.79
N ARG A 52 9.63 15.94 16.40
CA ARG A 52 8.42 15.49 15.70
C ARG A 52 7.62 16.65 15.18
N PHE A 53 7.36 17.63 16.05
CA PHE A 53 6.58 18.82 15.71
C PHE A 53 7.24 19.62 14.57
N THR A 54 8.54 19.84 14.65
CA THR A 54 9.28 20.56 13.60
C THR A 54 9.27 19.80 12.27
N ARG A 55 9.50 18.48 12.27
CA ARG A 55 9.47 17.66 11.05
C ARG A 55 8.08 17.57 10.42
N GLU A 56 7.03 17.51 11.23
CA GLU A 56 5.64 17.55 10.77
C GLU A 56 5.31 18.92 10.14
N ARG A 57 5.67 20.01 10.82
CA ARG A 57 5.47 21.37 10.30
C ARG A 57 6.23 21.63 9.00
N GLN A 58 7.44 21.11 8.86
CA GLN A 58 8.22 21.18 7.61
C GLN A 58 7.57 20.40 6.46
N ARG A 59 6.89 19.28 6.74
CA ARG A 59 6.13 18.54 5.71
C ARG A 59 4.90 19.31 5.28
N ALA A 60 4.16 19.90 6.23
CA ALA A 60 3.00 20.73 5.93
C ALA A 60 3.36 21.95 5.06
N SER A 61 4.52 22.58 5.30
CA SER A 61 4.97 23.74 4.50
C SER A 61 5.43 23.38 3.08
N LYS A 62 5.74 22.12 2.79
CA LYS A 62 6.13 21.67 1.44
C LYS A 62 4.92 21.34 0.55
N GLY A 63 3.70 21.56 1.03
CA GLY A 63 2.48 21.26 0.30
C GLY A 63 2.14 22.17 -0.88
N VAL A 64 3.03 23.09 -1.27
CA VAL A 64 2.76 23.99 -2.40
C VAL A 64 2.82 23.25 -3.74
N SER A 65 3.46 22.07 -3.83
CA SER A 65 3.54 21.29 -5.07
C SER A 65 2.20 20.70 -5.55
N PHE A 66 1.14 20.81 -4.76
CA PHE A 66 -0.23 20.42 -5.12
C PHE A 66 -1.21 21.58 -4.99
N ASN A 67 -0.70 22.82 -4.84
CA ASN A 67 -1.53 24.00 -4.97
C ASN A 67 -1.79 24.25 -6.47
N LEU A 68 -2.94 23.82 -6.96
CA LEU A 68 -3.39 24.02 -8.35
C LEU A 68 -3.91 25.46 -8.60
N GLU A 69 -3.64 26.38 -7.69
CA GLU A 69 -3.95 27.81 -7.86
C GLU A 69 -2.91 28.53 -8.72
N ASP A 70 -1.75 27.91 -8.99
CA ASP A 70 -0.86 28.38 -10.04
C ASP A 70 -1.46 27.98 -11.40
N ASP A 71 -1.50 28.91 -12.37
CA ASP A 71 -2.04 28.77 -13.74
C ASP A 71 -1.28 27.73 -14.62
N ASP A 72 -0.75 26.67 -14.02
CA ASP A 72 -0.01 25.62 -14.70
C ASP A 72 -0.97 24.71 -15.49
N GLU A 73 -0.69 24.58 -16.78
CA GLU A 73 -1.48 23.77 -17.70
C GLU A 73 -1.37 22.27 -17.35
N LEU A 74 -2.51 21.63 -17.06
CA LEU A 74 -2.57 20.22 -16.67
C LEU A 74 -2.20 19.32 -17.86
N THR A 75 -1.14 18.50 -17.72
CA THR A 75 -0.61 17.65 -18.79
C THR A 75 -0.54 16.16 -18.41
N HIS A 76 -0.75 15.27 -19.38
CA HIS A 76 -0.54 13.82 -19.26
C HIS A 76 0.22 13.32 -20.50
N TYR A 77 1.29 12.55 -20.31
CA TYR A 77 2.23 12.16 -21.39
C TYR A 77 2.75 13.34 -22.24
N GLY A 78 2.86 14.55 -21.66
CA GLY A 78 3.30 15.75 -22.36
C GLY A 78 2.24 16.40 -23.25
N GLN A 79 0.99 15.94 -23.18
CA GLN A 79 -0.15 16.57 -23.86
C GLN A 79 -1.04 17.29 -22.86
N SER A 80 -1.53 18.46 -23.24
CA SER A 80 -2.46 19.24 -22.42
C SER A 80 -3.83 18.56 -22.35
N LEU A 81 -4.35 18.42 -21.13
CA LEU A 81 -5.65 17.83 -20.86
C LEU A 81 -6.81 18.79 -21.12
N SER A 82 -6.56 20.09 -21.25
CA SER A 82 -7.60 21.09 -21.57
C SER A 82 -8.23 20.88 -22.95
N LYS A 83 -7.56 20.12 -23.83
CA LYS A 83 -8.00 19.81 -25.20
C LYS A 83 -8.82 18.53 -25.30
N LEU A 84 -9.00 17.80 -24.20
CA LEU A 84 -9.74 16.53 -24.13
C LEU A 84 -11.20 16.71 -23.69
N ASP A 85 -11.73 17.95 -23.75
CA ASP A 85 -13.05 18.33 -23.24
C ASP A 85 -14.21 17.48 -23.79
N ASP A 86 -14.02 16.91 -24.99
CA ASP A 86 -15.12 16.23 -25.67
C ASP A 86 -15.08 14.69 -25.56
N PHE A 87 -13.98 14.07 -25.07
CA PHE A 87 -13.80 12.60 -25.03
C PHE A 87 -14.16 11.83 -26.33
N ASP A 88 -14.48 12.51 -27.43
CA ASP A 88 -14.97 11.93 -28.68
C ASP A 88 -13.89 11.12 -29.41
N ASP A 89 -12.61 11.45 -29.18
CA ASP A 89 -11.45 10.79 -29.81
C ASP A 89 -10.79 9.73 -28.91
N VAL A 90 -11.18 9.64 -27.62
CA VAL A 90 -10.83 8.44 -26.86
C VAL A 90 -11.82 7.38 -27.31
N GLY A 91 -11.35 6.35 -28.02
CA GLY A 91 -12.15 5.24 -28.56
C GLY A 91 -12.86 4.36 -27.51
N LEU A 92 -13.34 4.98 -26.43
CA LEU A 92 -14.28 4.49 -25.42
C LEU A 92 -15.74 4.57 -25.90
N GLY A 93 -15.95 4.86 -27.20
CA GLY A 93 -17.24 4.64 -27.86
C GLY A 93 -17.69 3.19 -27.64
N ILE A 94 -18.67 3.05 -26.76
CA ILE A 94 -19.48 1.84 -26.60
C ILE A 94 -20.42 1.81 -27.81
N GLU A 95 -19.87 1.58 -29.00
CA GLU A 95 -20.68 1.23 -30.16
C GLU A 95 -21.02 -0.25 -30.02
N GLU A 96 -22.22 -0.46 -29.52
CA GLU A 96 -22.99 -1.69 -29.58
C GLU A 96 -23.26 -2.01 -31.06
N ASP A 97 -22.27 -2.56 -31.77
CA ASP A 97 -22.54 -3.19 -33.06
C ASP A 97 -21.61 -4.40 -33.33
N GLU A 98 -22.22 -5.39 -33.94
CA GLU A 98 -22.03 -6.81 -33.69
C GLU A 98 -21.02 -7.49 -34.62
N GLU A 99 -20.08 -6.75 -35.23
CA GLU A 99 -19.21 -7.33 -36.26
C GLU A 99 -17.73 -6.91 -36.14
N GLN A 100 -16.94 -7.81 -35.55
CA GLN A 100 -15.62 -8.21 -36.05
C GLN A 100 -14.73 -7.08 -36.61
N THR A 101 -14.41 -6.08 -35.79
CA THR A 101 -13.20 -5.27 -36.02
C THR A 101 -12.18 -5.60 -34.95
N VAL A 102 -11.13 -6.31 -35.35
CA VAL A 102 -9.95 -6.55 -34.51
C VAL A 102 -9.25 -5.21 -34.36
N ARG A 103 -9.67 -4.40 -33.37
CA ARG A 103 -8.99 -3.17 -32.97
C ARG A 103 -7.57 -3.55 -32.54
N ALA A 104 -6.57 -3.07 -33.29
CA ALA A 104 -5.16 -3.30 -32.99
C ALA A 104 -4.83 -2.75 -31.59
N GLY A 105 -4.71 -3.63 -30.59
CA GLY A 105 -4.44 -3.27 -29.20
C GLY A 105 -5.38 -3.91 -28.17
N GLN A 106 -6.51 -4.48 -28.60
CA GLN A 106 -7.36 -5.25 -27.69
C GLN A 106 -6.90 -6.70 -27.61
N VAL A 107 -6.74 -7.20 -26.38
CA VAL A 107 -6.38 -8.60 -26.12
C VAL A 107 -7.61 -9.48 -26.41
N ASN A 108 -7.40 -10.60 -27.10
CA ASN A 108 -8.48 -11.54 -27.46
C ASN A 108 -9.34 -11.90 -26.23
N GLY A 109 -10.67 -11.89 -26.39
CA GLY A 109 -11.63 -12.13 -25.31
C GLY A 109 -11.39 -13.45 -24.57
N ASP A 110 -11.03 -14.51 -25.29
CA ASP A 110 -10.71 -15.82 -24.71
C ASP A 110 -9.49 -15.78 -23.78
N VAL A 111 -8.48 -14.99 -24.14
CA VAL A 111 -7.28 -14.81 -23.32
C VAL A 111 -7.65 -14.04 -22.06
N VAL A 112 -8.42 -12.97 -22.17
CA VAL A 112 -8.86 -12.16 -21.02
C VAL A 112 -9.72 -13.00 -20.06
N ARG A 113 -10.69 -13.74 -20.58
CA ARG A 113 -11.51 -14.67 -19.79
C ARG A 113 -10.65 -15.70 -19.07
N LYS A 114 -9.67 -16.32 -19.77
CA LYS A 114 -8.83 -17.39 -19.20
C LYS A 114 -7.78 -16.89 -18.21
N THR A 115 -7.20 -15.70 -18.41
CA THR A 115 -6.06 -15.24 -17.60
C THR A 115 -6.42 -14.21 -16.53
N HIS A 116 -7.48 -13.43 -16.72
CA HIS A 116 -7.87 -12.36 -15.77
C HIS A 116 -9.11 -12.71 -14.96
N PHE A 117 -10.08 -13.41 -15.56
CA PHE A 117 -11.39 -13.66 -14.93
C PHE A 117 -11.71 -15.14 -14.68
N LYS A 118 -10.80 -16.07 -14.96
CA LYS A 118 -11.06 -17.52 -14.90
C LYS A 118 -11.48 -18.01 -13.50
N GLY A 119 -11.10 -17.31 -12.43
CA GLY A 119 -11.41 -17.75 -11.07
C GLY A 119 -10.78 -19.12 -10.75
N PHE A 120 -10.85 -19.54 -9.49
CA PHE A 120 -10.22 -20.78 -9.01
C PHE A 120 -11.11 -22.03 -9.09
N SER A 121 -12.24 -21.96 -9.80
CA SER A 121 -13.30 -22.98 -9.72
C SER A 121 -13.42 -23.89 -10.96
N ASP A 122 -12.59 -23.71 -11.99
CA ASP A 122 -12.81 -24.30 -13.32
C ASP A 122 -11.73 -25.31 -13.74
N ASP A 123 -11.02 -25.90 -12.77
CA ASP A 123 -10.02 -26.95 -13.01
C ASP A 123 -10.53 -28.36 -12.62
N GLU A 124 -11.80 -28.52 -12.20
CA GLU A 124 -12.35 -29.83 -11.77
C GLU A 124 -13.21 -30.54 -12.85
N GLU A 125 -13.52 -29.92 -13.99
CA GLU A 125 -14.44 -30.52 -14.98
C GLU A 125 -13.78 -31.06 -16.26
N GLU A 126 -12.47 -30.87 -16.49
CA GLU A 126 -11.77 -31.40 -17.70
C GLU A 126 -11.12 -32.80 -17.51
N GLU A 127 -11.28 -33.47 -16.36
CA GLU A 127 -10.72 -34.82 -16.13
C GLU A 127 -11.72 -35.98 -16.36
N ASN A 128 -12.95 -35.73 -16.83
CA ASN A 128 -13.93 -36.81 -17.07
C ASN A 128 -14.59 -36.73 -18.45
N GLU A 129 -13.88 -37.09 -19.51
CA GLU A 129 -14.48 -37.59 -20.75
C GLU A 129 -13.50 -38.57 -21.44
N ASP A 130 -13.65 -39.86 -21.13
CA ASP A 130 -13.26 -41.03 -21.94
C ASP A 130 -14.53 -41.71 -22.46
#